data_AF-A0A1V5L6V2-F1
#
_entry.id   AF-A0A1V5L6V2-F1
#
_cell.length_a   1.000
_cell.length_b   1.000
_cell.length_c   1.000
_cell.angle_alpha   90.00
_cell.angle_beta   90.00
_cell.angle_gamma   90.00
#
_symmetry.space_group_name_H-M   'P 1'
#
loop_
_entity.id
_entity.type
_entity.pdbx_description
1 polymer ?
#
loop_
_entity_poly.entity_id
_entity_poly.type
_entity_poly.pdbx_seq_one_letter_code
_entity_poly.pdbx_strand_id
1 'polypeptide(L)'
;MLLPRNWDDLQAYRWLVEQRGALRPFSPLEASHAIAALSGPLSLSREEILRTWFPLMGLAPNPKLFSLYAPLRLLEPELQSALAADELAMETAGAMASAEPAERLAFWQLSRTLRLGKNRQREFWLLLSDIERIDKASLPQLLAQPEWRSLLEEQNLTPSQKTDRFKNLLMTRRYPAYSATLAPPSCPRNSTCARPPGSPARSTRSISPSLPLRNSPPVSRPSRRCRREA
;
A
#
# COMPACT_ATOMS: atom_id res chain seq x y z
N MET A 1 -12.22 -36.74 17.72
CA MET A 1 -11.55 -36.38 18.99
C MET A 1 -12.61 -35.95 19.98
N LEU A 2 -12.64 -36.51 21.20
CA LEU A 2 -13.63 -36.18 22.23
C LEU A 2 -12.98 -35.25 23.26
N LEU A 3 -13.53 -34.04 23.43
CA LEU A 3 -13.13 -33.15 24.51
C LEU A 3 -13.65 -33.68 25.85
N PRO A 4 -12.95 -33.47 26.98
CA PRO A 4 -13.44 -33.84 28.30
C PRO A 4 -14.81 -33.18 28.60
N ARG A 5 -15.74 -33.95 29.18
CA ARG A 5 -17.12 -33.49 29.44
C ARG A 5 -17.23 -32.38 30.50
N ASN A 6 -16.17 -32.14 31.26
CA ASN A 6 -16.11 -31.17 32.35
C ASN A 6 -15.44 -29.85 31.95
N TRP A 7 -15.12 -29.65 30.67
CA TRP A 7 -14.53 -28.40 30.20
C TRP A 7 -15.59 -27.32 30.03
N ASP A 8 -15.27 -26.12 30.51
CA ASP A 8 -16.03 -24.93 30.14
C ASP A 8 -15.67 -24.47 28.71
N ASP A 9 -16.48 -23.56 28.17
CA ASP A 9 -16.30 -23.05 26.81
C ASP A 9 -14.93 -22.40 26.61
N LEU A 10 -14.39 -21.75 27.64
CA LEU A 10 -13.10 -21.07 27.60
C LEU A 10 -11.93 -22.07 27.53
N GLN A 11 -11.99 -23.15 28.29
CA GLN A 11 -11.03 -24.25 28.28
C GLN A 11 -11.04 -24.97 26.94
N ALA A 12 -12.22 -25.28 26.41
CA ALA A 12 -12.37 -25.87 25.08
C ALA A 12 -11.80 -24.96 23.99
N TYR A 13 -12.08 -23.66 24.06
CA TYR A 13 -11.58 -22.69 23.09
C TYR A 13 -10.06 -22.49 23.19
N ARG A 14 -9.52 -22.45 24.41
CA ARG A 14 -8.07 -22.35 24.65
C ARG A 14 -7.34 -23.51 24.02
N TRP A 15 -7.80 -24.73 24.27
CA TRP A 15 -7.21 -25.91 23.68
C TRP A 15 -7.25 -25.85 22.14
N LEU A 16 -8.36 -25.42 21.54
CA LEU A 16 -8.47 -25.25 20.09
C LEU A 16 -7.42 -24.26 19.54
N VAL A 17 -7.24 -23.11 20.19
CA VAL A 17 -6.25 -22.10 19.79
C VAL A 17 -4.83 -22.64 19.91
N GLU A 18 -4.51 -23.33 21.00
CA GLU A 18 -3.20 -23.94 21.24
C GLU A 18 -2.86 -25.01 20.18
N GLN A 19 -3.79 -25.91 19.87
CA GLN A 19 -3.60 -26.91 18.82
C GLN A 19 -3.42 -26.25 17.45
N ARG A 20 -4.26 -25.24 17.13
CA ARG A 20 -4.18 -24.53 15.86
C ARG A 20 -2.83 -23.83 15.68
N GLY A 21 -2.38 -23.12 16.71
CA GLY A 21 -1.11 -22.38 16.74
C GLY A 21 0.11 -23.30 16.68
N ALA A 22 0.02 -24.50 17.26
CA ALA A 22 1.07 -25.51 17.17
C ALA A 22 1.25 -26.09 15.75
N LEU A 23 0.17 -26.14 14.94
CA LEU A 23 0.21 -26.71 13.59
C LEU A 23 0.78 -25.73 12.54
N ARG A 24 0.34 -24.47 12.57
CA ARG A 24 0.88 -23.39 11.72
C ARG A 24 0.53 -22.03 12.34
N PRO A 25 1.27 -20.96 11.99
CA PRO A 25 0.90 -19.61 12.38
C PRO A 25 -0.54 -19.26 11.98
N PHE A 26 -1.19 -18.45 12.81
CA PHE A 26 -2.51 -17.91 12.52
C PHE A 26 -2.45 -16.99 11.31
N SER A 27 -3.38 -17.16 10.38
CA SER A 27 -3.60 -16.16 9.34
C SER A 27 -4.24 -14.89 9.94
N PRO A 28 -4.15 -13.73 9.26
CA PRO A 28 -4.80 -12.51 9.72
C PRO A 28 -6.29 -12.66 9.98
N LEU A 29 -7.00 -13.40 9.12
CA LEU A 29 -8.42 -13.67 9.29
C LEU A 29 -8.71 -14.62 10.45
N GLU A 30 -7.90 -15.68 10.62
CA GLU A 30 -8.06 -16.60 11.74
C GLU A 30 -7.90 -15.88 13.07
N ALA A 31 -6.89 -15.02 13.18
CA ALA A 31 -6.69 -14.18 14.37
C ALA A 31 -7.85 -13.18 14.55
N SER A 32 -8.40 -12.61 13.48
CA SER A 32 -9.58 -11.73 13.55
C SER A 32 -10.82 -12.46 14.09
N HIS A 33 -11.09 -13.66 13.59
CA HIS A 33 -12.17 -14.51 14.10
C HIS A 33 -11.94 -14.91 15.55
N ALA A 34 -10.69 -15.21 15.92
CA ALA A 34 -10.36 -15.56 17.30
C ALA A 34 -10.57 -14.40 18.26
N ILE A 35 -10.12 -13.20 17.90
CA ILE A 35 -10.37 -11.98 18.67
C ILE A 35 -11.88 -11.78 18.89
N ALA A 36 -12.70 -11.97 17.86
CA ALA A 36 -14.14 -11.79 17.96
C ALA A 36 -14.83 -12.84 18.85
N ALA A 37 -14.39 -14.09 18.81
CA ALA A 37 -14.89 -15.13 19.70
C ALA A 37 -14.54 -14.82 21.17
N LEU A 38 -13.32 -14.35 21.41
CA LEU A 38 -12.83 -13.97 22.73
C LEU A 38 -13.53 -12.74 23.30
N SER A 39 -13.72 -11.69 22.49
CA SER A 39 -14.35 -10.44 22.93
C SER A 39 -15.87 -10.50 23.00
N GLY A 40 -16.49 -11.40 22.21
CA GLY A 40 -17.94 -11.54 22.12
C GLY A 40 -18.47 -12.65 23.03
N PRO A 41 -18.68 -13.87 22.51
CA PRO A 41 -19.22 -14.99 23.28
C PRO A 41 -18.50 -15.26 24.62
N LEU A 42 -17.17 -15.21 24.62
CA LEU A 42 -16.37 -15.47 25.83
C LEU A 42 -16.18 -14.24 26.73
N SER A 43 -16.66 -13.06 26.28
CA SER A 43 -16.70 -11.81 27.06
C SER A 43 -15.39 -11.40 27.74
N LEU A 44 -14.24 -11.72 27.14
CA LEU A 44 -12.93 -11.36 27.70
C LEU A 44 -12.58 -9.89 27.44
N SER A 45 -11.87 -9.30 28.39
CA SER A 45 -11.32 -7.95 28.24
C SER A 45 -10.24 -7.88 27.17
N ARG A 46 -10.06 -6.70 26.56
CA ARG A 46 -9.00 -6.46 25.57
C ARG A 46 -7.61 -6.75 26.16
N GLU A 47 -7.40 -6.38 27.41
CA GLU A 47 -6.16 -6.55 28.15
C GLU A 47 -5.83 -8.03 28.32
N GLU A 48 -6.84 -8.85 28.66
CA GLU A 48 -6.69 -10.29 28.78
C GLU A 48 -6.41 -10.96 27.43
N ILE A 49 -7.13 -10.55 26.37
CA ILE A 49 -6.88 -11.03 25.01
C ILE A 49 -5.44 -10.72 24.58
N LEU A 50 -4.97 -9.49 24.79
CA LEU A 50 -3.61 -9.09 24.43
C LEU A 50 -2.56 -9.85 25.24
N ARG A 51 -2.73 -10.00 26.55
CA ARG A 51 -1.70 -10.61 27.40
C ARG A 51 -1.65 -12.13 27.27
N THR A 52 -2.81 -12.78 27.17
CA THR A 52 -2.92 -14.24 27.28
C THR A 52 -3.08 -14.89 25.91
N TRP A 53 -3.88 -14.30 25.01
CA TRP A 53 -4.31 -14.97 23.78
C TRP A 53 -3.48 -14.60 22.56
N PHE A 54 -2.99 -13.37 22.45
CA PHE A 54 -2.08 -12.97 21.38
C PHE A 54 -0.83 -13.84 21.32
N PRO A 55 -0.13 -14.14 22.43
CA PRO A 55 0.99 -15.06 22.42
C PRO A 55 0.63 -16.46 21.92
N LEU A 56 -0.55 -16.98 22.26
CA LEU A 56 -1.03 -18.29 21.79
C LEU A 56 -1.31 -18.31 20.28
N MET A 57 -1.66 -17.15 19.71
CA MET A 57 -1.81 -16.96 18.27
C MET A 57 -0.47 -16.67 17.55
N GLY A 58 0.64 -16.55 18.28
CA GLY A 58 1.94 -16.17 17.73
C GLY A 58 2.08 -14.66 17.45
N LEU A 59 1.24 -13.83 18.06
CA LEU A 59 1.22 -12.37 17.89
C LEU A 59 1.83 -11.68 19.11
N ALA A 60 2.50 -10.55 18.88
CA ALA A 60 3.02 -9.72 19.96
C ALA A 60 1.87 -9.03 20.73
N PRO A 61 1.92 -8.90 22.07
CA PRO A 61 0.87 -8.28 22.88
C PRO A 61 0.84 -6.74 22.70
N ASN A 62 0.41 -6.28 21.52
CA ASN A 62 0.44 -4.89 21.11
C ASN A 62 -0.99 -4.39 20.79
N PRO A 63 -1.47 -3.34 21.48
CA PRO A 63 -2.78 -2.75 21.19
C PRO A 63 -3.00 -2.35 19.73
N LYS A 64 -1.94 -1.94 19.02
CA LYS A 64 -2.02 -1.61 17.59
C LYS A 64 -2.34 -2.83 16.73
N LEU A 65 -1.80 -4.00 17.08
CA LEU A 65 -2.13 -5.24 16.38
C LEU A 65 -3.58 -5.65 16.65
N PHE A 66 -4.10 -5.43 17.87
CA PHE A 66 -5.53 -5.63 18.13
C PHE A 66 -6.41 -4.79 17.20
N SER A 67 -6.13 -3.49 17.09
CA SER A 67 -6.88 -2.60 16.20
C SER A 67 -6.72 -2.95 14.72
N LEU A 68 -5.60 -3.54 14.33
CA LEU A 68 -5.34 -3.99 12.96
C LEU A 68 -6.09 -5.27 12.61
N TYR A 69 -6.12 -6.26 13.50
CA TYR A 69 -6.67 -7.59 13.22
C TYR A 69 -8.16 -7.70 13.53
N ALA A 70 -8.64 -7.10 14.62
CA ALA A 70 -10.03 -7.24 15.07
C ALA A 70 -11.09 -6.95 13.99
N PRO A 71 -10.95 -5.92 13.13
CA PRO A 71 -12.00 -5.59 12.18
C PRO A 71 -11.90 -6.37 10.85
N LEU A 72 -10.85 -7.16 10.61
CA LEU A 72 -10.64 -7.84 9.31
C LEU A 72 -11.77 -8.81 8.94
N ARG A 73 -12.39 -9.47 9.93
CA ARG A 73 -13.56 -10.35 9.71
C ARG A 73 -14.81 -9.62 9.22
N LEU A 74 -14.85 -8.29 9.34
CA LEU A 74 -15.97 -7.45 8.92
C LEU A 74 -15.86 -7.01 7.46
N LEU A 75 -14.71 -7.27 6.82
CA LEU A 75 -14.52 -7.01 5.41
C LEU A 75 -15.44 -7.91 4.57
N GLU A 76 -15.74 -7.46 3.36
CA GLU A 76 -16.53 -8.21 2.39
C GLU A 76 -15.83 -9.54 2.03
N PRO A 77 -16.59 -10.62 1.72
CA PRO A 77 -16.00 -11.92 1.38
C PRO A 77 -14.92 -11.88 0.29
N GLU A 78 -15.06 -10.98 -0.69
CA GLU A 78 -14.05 -10.78 -1.74
C GLU A 78 -12.72 -10.25 -1.16
N LEU A 79 -12.78 -9.26 -0.26
CA LEU A 79 -11.59 -8.71 0.40
C LEU A 79 -10.97 -9.70 1.38
N GLN A 80 -11.79 -10.48 2.08
CA GLN A 80 -11.28 -11.58 2.92
C GLN A 80 -10.53 -12.61 2.07
N SER A 81 -11.09 -12.98 0.91
CA SER A 81 -10.45 -13.90 -0.03
C SER A 81 -9.13 -13.33 -0.57
N ALA A 82 -9.12 -12.03 -0.93
CA ALA A 82 -7.92 -11.33 -1.37
C ALA A 82 -6.83 -11.25 -0.30
N LEU A 83 -7.21 -11.05 0.96
CA LEU A 83 -6.29 -11.06 2.10
C LEU A 83 -5.72 -12.48 2.34
N ALA A 84 -6.55 -13.52 2.21
CA ALA A 84 -6.12 -14.91 2.33
C ALA A 84 -5.20 -15.35 1.17
N ALA A 85 -5.42 -14.81 -0.02
CA ALA A 85 -4.59 -15.03 -1.21
C ALA A 85 -3.32 -14.15 -1.24
N ASP A 86 -3.10 -13.32 -0.22
CA ASP A 86 -1.97 -12.38 -0.13
C ASP A 86 -1.93 -11.33 -1.27
N GLU A 87 -3.07 -11.06 -1.91
CA GLU A 87 -3.24 -10.03 -2.95
C GLU A 87 -3.53 -8.64 -2.35
N LEU A 88 -4.18 -8.61 -1.18
CA LEU A 88 -4.44 -7.41 -0.40
C LEU A 88 -3.51 -7.36 0.82
N ALA A 89 -2.76 -6.27 0.97
CA ALA A 89 -1.90 -6.10 2.13
C ALA A 89 -2.72 -5.94 3.42
N MET A 90 -2.32 -6.63 4.49
CA MET A 90 -2.98 -6.57 5.79
C MET A 90 -3.08 -5.14 6.33
N GLU A 91 -2.03 -4.34 6.18
CA GLU A 91 -2.02 -2.97 6.67
C GLU A 91 -2.93 -2.04 5.87
N THR A 92 -3.18 -2.37 4.60
CA THR A 92 -4.18 -1.68 3.77
C THR A 92 -5.58 -2.11 4.16
N ALA A 93 -5.81 -3.42 4.31
CA ALA A 93 -7.08 -3.98 4.77
C ALA A 93 -7.51 -3.40 6.12
N GLY A 94 -6.58 -3.28 7.07
CA GLY A 94 -6.82 -2.65 8.37
C GLY A 94 -7.11 -1.16 8.28
N ALA A 95 -6.44 -0.43 7.39
CA ALA A 95 -6.71 0.99 7.16
C ALA A 95 -8.06 1.24 6.49
N MET A 96 -8.52 0.29 5.68
CA MET A 96 -9.83 0.33 5.02
C MET A 96 -10.99 -0.11 5.93
N ALA A 97 -10.70 -0.82 7.02
CA ALA A 97 -11.74 -1.48 7.80
C ALA A 97 -12.76 -0.53 8.44
N SER A 98 -12.39 0.75 8.64
CA SER A 98 -13.30 1.79 9.13
C SER A 98 -14.08 2.53 8.03
N ALA A 99 -13.74 2.33 6.76
CA ALA A 99 -14.45 2.96 5.63
C ALA A 99 -15.77 2.24 5.34
N GLU A 100 -16.67 2.86 4.58
CA GLU A 100 -17.93 2.22 4.21
C GLU A 100 -17.71 1.03 3.24
N PRO A 101 -18.58 -0.01 3.27
CA PRO A 101 -18.50 -1.14 2.34
C PRO A 101 -18.31 -0.76 0.86
N ALA A 102 -19.05 0.26 0.41
CA ALA A 102 -18.99 0.74 -0.97
C ALA A 102 -17.61 1.33 -1.32
N GLU A 103 -16.96 2.02 -0.37
CA GLU A 103 -15.62 2.60 -0.56
C GLU A 103 -14.57 1.49 -0.60
N ARG A 104 -14.68 0.49 0.27
CA ARG A 104 -13.76 -0.64 0.30
C ARG A 104 -13.78 -1.43 -1.01
N LEU A 105 -14.97 -1.74 -1.51
CA LEU A 105 -15.15 -2.45 -2.78
C LEU A 105 -14.71 -1.60 -3.97
N ALA A 106 -15.02 -0.30 -3.99
CA ALA A 106 -14.57 0.60 -5.06
C ALA A 106 -13.03 0.67 -5.12
N PHE A 107 -12.36 0.77 -3.96
CA PHE A 107 -10.92 0.75 -3.90
C PHE A 107 -10.35 -0.58 -4.37
N TRP A 108 -10.96 -1.69 -3.97
CA TRP A 108 -10.51 -3.02 -4.40
C TRP A 108 -10.60 -3.18 -5.92
N GLN A 109 -11.72 -2.80 -6.52
CA GLN A 109 -11.89 -2.82 -7.98
C GLN A 109 -10.89 -1.91 -8.70
N LEU A 110 -10.65 -0.71 -8.17
CA LEU A 110 -9.65 0.21 -8.67
C LEU A 110 -8.25 -0.42 -8.63
N SER A 111 -7.90 -1.07 -7.51
CA SER A 111 -6.60 -1.71 -7.33
C SER A 111 -6.35 -2.83 -8.33
N ARG A 112 -7.39 -3.62 -8.65
CA ARG A 112 -7.34 -4.67 -9.67
C ARG A 112 -7.23 -4.09 -11.08
N THR A 113 -7.99 -3.04 -11.37
CA THR A 113 -7.97 -2.35 -12.66
C THR A 113 -6.60 -1.76 -12.98
N LEU A 114 -5.95 -1.14 -11.98
CA LEU A 114 -4.63 -0.55 -12.10
C LEU A 114 -3.48 -1.54 -11.85
N ARG A 115 -3.79 -2.77 -11.42
CA ARG A 115 -2.81 -3.80 -11.01
C ARG A 115 -1.83 -3.27 -9.93
N LEU A 116 -2.37 -2.62 -8.91
CA LEU A 116 -1.56 -2.05 -7.83
C LEU A 116 -0.94 -3.16 -6.98
N GLY A 117 0.39 -3.15 -6.87
CA GLY A 117 1.09 -3.93 -5.84
C GLY A 117 0.84 -3.36 -4.43
N LYS A 118 1.07 -4.16 -3.39
CA LYS A 118 0.79 -3.85 -1.98
C LYS A 118 1.23 -2.45 -1.52
N ASN A 119 2.45 -2.05 -1.87
CA ASN A 119 2.97 -0.72 -1.52
C ASN A 119 2.16 0.41 -2.18
N ARG A 120 1.80 0.25 -3.46
CA ARG A 120 0.97 1.23 -4.17
C ARG A 120 -0.48 1.20 -3.67
N GLN A 121 -1.02 0.04 -3.28
CA GLN A 121 -2.34 -0.02 -2.65
C GLN A 121 -2.38 0.88 -1.40
N ARG A 122 -1.40 0.73 -0.49
CA ARG A 122 -1.32 1.57 0.71
C ARG A 122 -1.20 3.05 0.39
N GLU A 123 -0.33 3.41 -0.54
CA GLU A 123 -0.14 4.79 -0.98
C GLU A 123 -1.44 5.39 -1.56
N PHE A 124 -2.09 4.66 -2.47
CA PHE A 124 -3.30 5.13 -3.15
C PHE A 124 -4.46 5.26 -2.17
N TRP A 125 -4.62 4.31 -1.24
CA TRP A 125 -5.65 4.41 -0.21
C TRP A 125 -5.51 5.69 0.60
N LEU A 126 -4.30 6.00 1.08
CA LEU A 126 -4.03 7.22 1.84
C LEU A 126 -4.30 8.49 1.01
N LEU A 127 -3.87 8.53 -0.25
CA LEU A 127 -4.13 9.67 -1.13
C LEU A 127 -5.62 9.86 -1.39
N LEU A 128 -6.35 8.78 -1.65
CA LEU A 128 -7.79 8.83 -1.89
C LEU A 128 -8.54 9.29 -0.64
N SER A 129 -8.24 8.74 0.54
CA SER A 129 -8.86 9.18 1.79
C SER A 129 -8.62 10.66 2.10
N ASP A 130 -7.49 11.23 1.66
CA ASP A 130 -7.27 12.68 1.78
C ASP A 130 -8.12 13.47 0.78
N ILE A 131 -8.23 13.00 -0.47
CA ILE A 131 -9.06 13.64 -1.51
C ILE A 131 -10.53 13.58 -1.16
N GLU A 132 -11.03 12.47 -0.61
CA GLU A 132 -12.43 12.36 -0.16
C GLU A 132 -12.78 13.46 0.85
N ARG A 133 -11.84 13.82 1.75
CA ARG A 133 -12.02 14.92 2.71
C ARG A 133 -11.95 16.29 2.05
N ILE A 134 -11.06 16.48 1.07
CA ILE A 134 -10.89 17.75 0.36
C ILE A 134 -12.13 18.05 -0.50
N ASP A 135 -12.54 17.07 -1.31
CA ASP A 135 -13.62 17.20 -2.29
C ASP A 135 -15.01 16.95 -1.68
N LYS A 136 -15.06 16.46 -0.42
CA LYS A 136 -16.29 16.07 0.28
C LYS A 136 -17.14 15.10 -0.54
N ALA A 137 -16.47 14.16 -1.21
CA ALA A 137 -17.08 13.15 -2.07
C ALA A 137 -16.46 11.80 -1.78
N SER A 138 -17.27 10.74 -1.72
CA SER A 138 -16.76 9.38 -1.49
C SER A 138 -16.05 8.83 -2.73
N LEU A 139 -15.22 7.80 -2.55
CA LEU A 139 -14.48 7.18 -3.63
C LEU A 139 -15.38 6.72 -4.79
N PRO A 140 -16.54 6.06 -4.58
CA PRO A 140 -17.46 5.75 -5.66
C PRO A 140 -17.93 7.00 -6.43
N GLN A 141 -18.19 8.12 -5.74
CA GLN A 141 -18.61 9.38 -6.37
C GLN A 141 -17.48 10.00 -7.19
N LEU A 142 -16.25 9.98 -6.68
CA LEU A 142 -15.06 10.43 -7.41
C LEU A 142 -14.85 9.60 -8.69
N LEU A 143 -14.88 8.27 -8.57
CA LEU A 143 -14.69 7.36 -9.71
C LEU A 143 -15.80 7.47 -10.77
N ALA A 144 -16.99 7.92 -10.39
CA ALA A 144 -18.10 8.17 -11.33
C ALA A 144 -17.93 9.46 -12.15
N GLN A 145 -17.07 10.39 -11.73
CA GLN A 145 -16.84 11.63 -12.47
C GLN A 145 -16.15 11.35 -13.82
N PRO A 146 -16.50 12.09 -14.90
CA PRO A 146 -16.02 11.82 -16.25
C PRO A 146 -14.49 11.79 -16.39
N GLU A 147 -13.79 12.66 -15.66
CA GLU A 147 -12.32 12.75 -15.70
C GLU A 147 -11.63 11.47 -15.17
N TRP A 148 -12.17 10.83 -14.13
CA TRP A 148 -11.62 9.62 -13.55
C TRP A 148 -11.97 8.42 -14.39
N ARG A 149 -13.25 8.36 -14.81
CA ARG A 149 -13.79 7.28 -15.62
C ARG A 149 -13.09 7.17 -16.97
N SER A 150 -12.93 8.29 -17.68
CA SER A 150 -12.25 8.32 -18.99
C SER A 150 -10.81 7.82 -18.90
N LEU A 151 -10.08 8.15 -17.82
CA LEU A 151 -8.72 7.68 -17.61
C LEU A 151 -8.66 6.16 -17.37
N LEU A 152 -9.61 5.60 -16.63
CA LEU A 152 -9.69 4.16 -16.37
C LEU A 152 -10.09 3.37 -17.62
N GLU A 153 -11.00 3.91 -18.43
CA GLU A 153 -11.51 3.27 -19.65
C GLU A 153 -10.56 3.41 -20.87
N GLU A 154 -9.51 4.25 -20.79
CA GLU A 154 -8.58 4.50 -21.91
C GLU A 154 -7.83 3.23 -22.34
N GLN A 155 -8.22 2.60 -23.45
CA GLN A 155 -7.65 1.30 -23.88
C GLN A 155 -6.21 1.37 -24.39
N ASN A 156 -5.76 2.56 -24.80
CA ASN A 156 -4.43 2.76 -25.39
C ASN A 156 -3.29 2.80 -24.37
N LEU A 157 -3.59 2.79 -23.07
CA LEU A 157 -2.61 2.86 -22.01
C LEU A 157 -2.32 1.51 -21.38
N THR A 158 -1.04 1.22 -21.19
CA THR A 158 -0.60 0.09 -20.35
C THR A 158 -1.03 0.31 -18.88
N PRO A 159 -1.19 -0.76 -18.07
CA PRO A 159 -1.53 -0.63 -16.66
C PRO A 159 -0.60 0.29 -15.87
N SER A 160 0.71 0.28 -16.18
CA SER A 160 1.68 1.19 -15.55
C SER A 160 1.40 2.65 -15.90
N GLN A 161 1.20 2.96 -17.19
CA GLN A 161 0.90 4.31 -17.64
C GLN A 161 -0.42 4.83 -17.05
N LYS A 162 -1.45 3.96 -16.96
CA LYS A 162 -2.70 4.30 -16.28
C LYS A 162 -2.46 4.63 -14.82
N THR A 163 -1.70 3.80 -14.11
CA THR A 163 -1.41 4.01 -12.69
C THR A 163 -0.67 5.32 -12.46
N ASP A 164 0.32 5.64 -13.30
CA ASP A 164 1.11 6.86 -13.14
C ASP A 164 0.28 8.11 -13.48
N ARG A 165 -0.56 8.06 -14.52
CA ARG A 165 -1.52 9.14 -14.81
C ARG A 165 -2.54 9.31 -13.69
N PHE A 166 -3.05 8.21 -13.13
CA PHE A 166 -3.99 8.23 -12.02
C PHE A 166 -3.35 8.85 -10.78
N LYS A 167 -2.10 8.48 -10.48
CA LYS A 167 -1.31 9.10 -9.41
C LYS A 167 -1.14 10.61 -9.62
N ASN A 168 -0.85 11.05 -10.85
CA ASN A 168 -0.74 12.48 -11.14
C ASN A 168 -2.07 13.22 -10.94
N LEU A 169 -3.19 12.60 -11.31
CA LEU A 169 -4.52 13.13 -11.04
C LEU A 169 -4.77 13.27 -9.52
N LEU A 170 -4.46 12.23 -8.74
CA LEU A 170 -4.54 12.27 -7.27
C LEU A 170 -3.70 13.42 -6.69
N MET A 171 -2.46 13.57 -7.15
CA MET A 171 -1.55 14.61 -6.66
C MET A 171 -2.02 16.03 -7.01
N THR A 172 -2.58 16.23 -8.20
CA THR A 172 -3.13 17.52 -8.66
C THR A 172 -4.34 17.93 -7.82
N ARG A 173 -5.19 16.96 -7.47
CA ARG A 173 -6.35 17.18 -6.58
C ARG A 173 -5.94 17.48 -5.14
N ARG A 174 -4.97 16.74 -4.60
CA ARG A 174 -4.49 16.93 -3.23
C ARG A 174 -3.73 18.25 -3.04
N TYR A 175 -2.98 18.69 -4.05
CA TYR A 175 -2.12 19.88 -3.97
C TYR A 175 -2.30 20.84 -5.16
N PRO A 176 -3.47 21.49 -5.31
CA PRO A 176 -3.79 22.30 -6.49
C PRO A 176 -2.80 23.46 -6.73
N ALA A 177 -2.35 24.12 -5.66
CA ALA A 177 -1.37 25.22 -5.75
C ALA A 177 0.03 24.75 -6.19
N TYR A 178 0.46 23.55 -5.77
CA TYR A 178 1.77 23.00 -6.11
C TYR A 178 1.80 22.49 -7.56
N SER A 179 0.71 21.86 -8.01
CA SER A 179 0.58 21.42 -9.41
C SER A 179 0.56 22.58 -10.40
N ALA A 180 0.01 23.74 -10.01
CA ALA A 180 0.01 24.93 -10.86
C ALA A 180 1.41 25.47 -11.14
N THR A 181 2.37 25.30 -10.21
CA THR A 181 3.76 25.76 -10.36
C THR A 181 4.63 24.79 -11.17
N LEU A 182 4.29 23.49 -11.15
CA LEU A 182 5.00 22.45 -11.93
C LEU A 182 4.50 22.32 -13.37
N ALA A 183 3.36 22.94 -13.70
CA ALA A 183 2.94 23.06 -15.09
C ALA A 183 4.03 23.82 -15.87
N PRO A 184 4.51 23.30 -17.03
CA PRO A 184 5.48 24.03 -17.84
C PRO A 184 4.88 25.42 -18.12
N PRO A 185 5.66 26.51 -17.98
CA PRO A 185 5.16 27.84 -18.24
C PRO A 185 4.55 27.83 -19.64
N SER A 186 3.25 28.08 -19.72
CA SER A 186 2.56 28.18 -20.99
C SER A 186 3.17 29.37 -21.73
N CYS A 187 4.12 29.12 -22.62
CA CYS A 187 4.57 30.14 -23.55
C CYS A 187 3.33 30.59 -24.33
N PRO A 188 2.92 31.87 -24.22
CA PRO A 188 1.81 32.36 -25.02
C PRO A 188 2.19 32.22 -26.49
N ARG A 189 1.41 31.44 -27.26
CA ARG A 189 1.64 31.15 -28.68
C ARG A 189 1.66 32.39 -29.59
N ASN A 190 1.37 33.58 -29.06
CA ASN A 190 1.37 34.86 -29.78
C ASN A 190 2.26 35.92 -29.10
N SER A 191 3.45 35.56 -28.62
CA SER A 191 4.50 36.57 -28.41
C SER A 191 5.54 36.43 -29.51
N THR A 192 5.52 37.39 -30.42
CA THR A 192 6.60 37.70 -31.35
C THR A 192 7.87 37.86 -30.52
N CYS A 193 8.64 36.77 -30.36
CA CYS A 193 10.01 36.86 -29.90
C CYS A 193 10.80 37.54 -31.01
N ALA A 194 10.79 38.87 -31.00
CA ALA A 194 11.69 39.68 -31.79
C ALA A 194 13.12 39.25 -31.43
N ARG A 195 13.79 38.57 -32.36
CA ARG A 195 15.24 38.35 -32.29
C ARG A 195 15.91 39.72 -32.19
N PRO A 196 16.80 39.98 -31.21
CA PRO A 196 17.63 41.16 -31.26
C PRO A 196 18.58 41.05 -32.49
N PRO A 197 18.68 42.08 -33.33
CA PRO A 197 19.63 42.09 -34.42
C PRO A 197 21.02 42.42 -33.85
N GLY A 198 21.97 41.51 -34.03
CA GLY A 198 23.38 41.83 -33.81
C GLY A 198 24.13 40.79 -33.00
N SER A 199 24.64 39.76 -33.67
CA SER A 199 26.04 39.34 -33.45
C SER A 199 26.53 38.52 -34.65
N PRO A 200 27.79 38.74 -35.06
CA PRO A 200 28.28 38.37 -36.37
C PRO A 200 28.66 36.88 -36.46
N ALA A 201 28.63 36.40 -37.69
CA ALA A 201 29.08 35.08 -38.09
C ALA A 201 30.47 34.74 -37.52
N ARG A 202 30.58 33.62 -36.80
CA ARG A 202 31.87 33.00 -36.49
C ARG A 202 32.01 31.69 -37.28
N SER A 203 32.69 31.85 -38.41
CA SER A 203 33.70 30.97 -38.99
C SER A 203 33.75 29.55 -38.44
N THR A 204 33.49 28.61 -39.35
CA THR A 204 34.04 27.26 -39.39
C THR A 204 35.49 27.19 -38.92
N ARG A 205 35.80 26.26 -38.01
CA ARG A 205 37.08 25.53 -37.97
C ARG A 205 36.83 24.10 -37.53
N SER A 206 36.99 23.21 -38.49
CA SER A 206 37.28 21.79 -38.35
C SER A 206 38.60 21.58 -37.62
N ILE A 207 38.62 20.83 -36.50
CA ILE A 207 39.79 20.04 -36.08
C ILE A 207 39.28 18.80 -35.29
N SER A 208 39.34 17.64 -35.94
CA SER A 208 39.79 16.38 -35.32
C SER A 208 41.29 16.24 -35.66
N PRO A 209 42.15 15.42 -35.00
CA PRO A 209 41.86 14.10 -34.41
C PRO A 209 42.67 13.72 -33.14
N SER A 210 42.50 12.46 -32.71
CA SER A 210 43.53 11.57 -32.09
C SER A 210 43.48 11.27 -30.58
N LEU A 211 43.08 10.02 -30.30
CA LEU A 211 43.33 9.10 -29.15
C LEU A 211 44.79 9.09 -28.60
N PRO A 212 45.20 8.35 -27.51
CA PRO A 212 44.55 7.20 -26.85
C PRO A 212 44.65 7.06 -25.29
N LEU A 213 43.86 6.11 -24.78
CA LEU A 213 44.10 5.12 -23.69
C LEU A 213 44.96 5.48 -22.46
N ARG A 214 44.37 5.32 -21.27
CA ARG A 214 45.10 4.75 -20.11
C ARG A 214 44.18 3.95 -19.18
N ASN A 215 44.45 2.64 -19.17
CA ASN A 215 44.07 1.67 -18.14
C ASN A 215 44.73 2.01 -16.79
N SER A 216 44.04 1.73 -15.68
CA SER A 216 44.61 1.48 -14.35
C SER A 216 43.55 0.89 -13.39
N PRO A 217 43.95 0.12 -12.37
CA PRO A 217 43.44 -1.25 -12.09
C PRO A 217 42.51 -1.35 -10.86
N PRO A 218 41.99 -2.57 -10.54
CA PRO A 218 41.11 -2.79 -9.39
C PRO A 218 41.90 -2.85 -8.08
N VAL A 219 41.41 -2.17 -7.04
CA VAL A 219 41.97 -2.24 -5.69
C VAL A 219 41.34 -3.41 -4.92
N SER A 220 42.23 -4.28 -4.48
CA SER A 220 42.05 -5.51 -3.74
C SER A 220 41.46 -5.31 -2.33
N ARG A 221 40.61 -6.25 -1.91
CA ARG A 221 40.21 -6.48 -0.51
C ARG A 221 41.39 -6.97 0.32
N PRO A 222 41.41 -6.70 1.64
CA PRO A 222 41.98 -7.62 2.61
C PRO A 222 40.89 -8.25 3.48
N SER A 223 40.87 -9.58 3.45
CA SER A 223 40.32 -10.45 4.46
C SER A 223 41.12 -10.30 5.77
N ARG A 224 40.45 -10.18 6.92
CA ARG A 224 41.04 -10.50 8.22
C ARG A 224 40.12 -11.41 9.01
N ARG A 225 40.62 -12.63 9.19
CA ARG A 225 40.33 -13.56 10.29
C ARG A 225 40.82 -12.97 11.62
N CYS A 226 40.03 -13.12 12.67
CA CYS A 226 40.44 -13.41 14.06
C CYS A 226 39.35 -14.35 14.61
N ARG A 227 39.60 -15.66 14.88
CA ARG A 227 40.05 -16.26 16.17
C ARG A 227 39.38 -15.58 17.39
N ARG A 228 38.40 -16.23 18.03
CA ARG A 228 38.43 -17.28 19.08
C ARG A 228 38.86 -16.75 20.46
N GLU A 229 38.11 -17.22 21.48
CA GLU A 229 38.26 -17.10 22.95
C GLU A 229 37.65 -15.81 23.54
N ALA A 230 36.73 -15.83 24.51
CA ALA A 230 36.37 -16.82 25.54
C ALA A 230 34.86 -17.07 25.64
#